data_AF-A0A353WW47-F1
#
_entry.id   AF-A0A353WW47-F1
#
_cell.length_a   1.000
_cell.length_b   1.000
_cell.length_c   1.000
_cell.angle_alpha   90.00
_cell.angle_beta   90.00
_cell.angle_gamma   90.00
#
_symmetry.space_group_name_H-M   'P 1'
#
loop_
_entity.id
_entity.type
_entity.pdbx_description
1 polymer ?
#
loop_
_entity_poly.entity_id
_entity_poly.type
_entity_poly.pdbx_seq_one_letter_code
_entity_poly.pdbx_strand_id
1 'polypeptide(L)'
;MEMTEEDSVDSTAIAENVTIAYVHTDSLLNNYKYFQDLSDKFEGKRSRLERELQGQAQVFQREVQTFQQTAGSMTMNQARAKQEELQQREQNLLMRREQLQSQLMQENAKSQNELYDKIAAYLSDYGKDKKLKMVLFYSKGSNILYADDALDITNEVIKGLNEEYRIEQSGGDDKKKTSAADTTASE
;
A
#
# COMPACT_ATOMS: atom_id res chain seq x y z
N MET A 1 24.92 -44.34 -47.99
CA MET A 1 25.31 -43.06 -47.38
C MET A 1 24.35 -42.85 -46.24
N GLU A 2 24.87 -43.09 -45.05
CA GLU A 2 24.14 -43.31 -43.80
C GLU A 2 23.45 -42.03 -43.33
N MET A 3 22.31 -42.23 -42.68
CA MET A 3 21.44 -41.22 -42.10
C MET A 3 22.02 -40.73 -40.77
N THR A 4 21.46 -39.63 -40.27
CA THR A 4 21.57 -39.07 -38.91
C THR A 4 22.65 -38.02 -38.66
N GLU A 5 22.20 -36.81 -38.37
CA GLU A 5 22.46 -36.15 -37.08
C GLU A 5 21.16 -35.45 -36.70
N GLU A 6 20.41 -36.07 -35.77
CA GLU A 6 19.28 -35.45 -35.07
C GLU A 6 19.82 -34.51 -33.99
N ASP A 7 19.16 -33.36 -33.85
CA ASP A 7 19.25 -32.41 -32.75
C ASP A 7 19.28 -33.12 -31.39
N SER A 8 20.39 -32.97 -30.65
CA SER A 8 20.40 -33.25 -29.21
C SER A 8 20.07 -31.97 -28.46
N VAL A 9 18.77 -31.78 -28.20
CA VAL A 9 18.33 -30.80 -27.20
C VAL A 9 18.73 -31.36 -25.83
N ASP A 10 19.86 -30.85 -25.32
CA ASP A 10 20.33 -31.06 -23.95
C ASP A 10 19.24 -30.60 -22.96
N SER A 11 18.39 -31.54 -22.57
CA SER A 11 17.42 -31.36 -21.50
C SER A 11 18.21 -31.33 -20.19
N THR A 12 18.64 -30.13 -19.82
CA THR A 12 19.30 -29.86 -18.55
C THR A 12 18.52 -30.52 -17.41
N ALA A 13 19.17 -31.47 -16.74
CA ALA A 13 18.62 -32.24 -15.64
C ALA A 13 17.84 -31.35 -14.65
N ILE A 14 16.57 -31.67 -14.43
CA ILE A 14 15.80 -31.13 -13.31
C ILE A 14 16.54 -31.58 -12.05
N ALA A 15 17.16 -30.64 -11.34
CA ALA A 15 18.00 -30.92 -10.17
C ALA A 15 17.29 -31.88 -9.20
N GLU A 16 17.92 -33.00 -8.85
CA GLU A 16 17.32 -34.11 -8.09
C GLU A 16 16.82 -33.75 -6.67
N ASN A 17 16.92 -32.50 -6.22
CA ASN A 17 16.42 -32.03 -4.91
C ASN A 17 15.88 -30.60 -4.98
N VAL A 18 14.79 -30.37 -5.72
CA VAL A 18 14.07 -29.08 -5.69
C VAL A 18 13.30 -28.96 -4.37
N THR A 19 13.80 -28.16 -3.44
CA THR A 19 13.06 -27.85 -2.20
C THR A 19 12.18 -26.64 -2.42
N ILE A 20 10.87 -26.80 -2.18
CA ILE A 20 9.85 -25.76 -2.28
C ILE A 20 9.29 -25.46 -0.89
N ALA A 21 8.84 -24.24 -0.66
CA ALA A 21 8.13 -23.87 0.56
C ALA A 21 6.91 -23.01 0.22
N TYR A 22 6.00 -22.83 1.17
CA TYR A 22 4.88 -21.91 1.02
C TYR A 22 4.72 -20.98 2.21
N VAL A 23 4.03 -19.87 1.97
CA VAL A 23 3.64 -18.89 2.98
C VAL A 23 2.14 -18.64 2.87
N HIS A 24 1.42 -18.74 3.97
CA HIS A 24 0.04 -18.33 4.07
C HIS A 24 -0.07 -16.81 3.99
N THR A 25 -0.60 -16.30 2.87
CA THR A 25 -0.67 -14.86 2.61
C THR A 25 -1.54 -14.15 3.64
N ASP A 26 -2.70 -14.72 3.99
CA ASP A 26 -3.62 -14.11 4.96
C ASP A 26 -2.95 -13.98 6.33
N SER A 27 -2.29 -15.05 6.80
CA SER A 27 -1.54 -15.04 8.06
C SER A 27 -0.37 -14.09 8.02
N LEU A 28 0.38 -14.06 6.91
CA LEU A 28 1.52 -13.16 6.72
C LEU A 28 1.09 -11.70 6.83
N LEU A 29 0.12 -11.28 6.02
CA LEU A 29 -0.35 -9.90 6.00
C LEU A 29 -0.94 -9.50 7.35
N ASN A 30 -1.77 -10.35 7.96
CA ASN A 30 -2.41 -10.04 9.24
C ASN A 30 -1.42 -9.90 10.41
N ASN A 31 -0.23 -10.51 10.32
CA ASN A 31 0.77 -10.48 11.40
C ASN A 31 2.04 -9.69 11.06
N TYR A 32 2.12 -9.12 9.85
CA TYR A 32 3.24 -8.28 9.44
C TYR A 32 3.01 -6.83 9.87
N LYS A 33 3.86 -6.33 10.77
CA LYS A 33 3.73 -5.01 11.41
C LYS A 33 3.78 -3.86 10.42
N TYR A 34 4.65 -3.93 9.40
CA TYR A 34 4.69 -2.94 8.34
C TYR A 34 3.35 -2.82 7.62
N PHE A 35 2.69 -3.95 7.33
CA PHE A 35 1.39 -3.94 6.67
C PHE A 35 0.30 -3.34 7.56
N GLN A 36 0.31 -3.64 8.86
CA GLN A 36 -0.60 -3.03 9.84
C GLN A 36 -0.43 -1.51 9.87
N ASP A 37 0.81 -1.02 10.04
CA ASP A 37 1.11 0.40 10.11
C ASP A 37 0.75 1.13 8.79
N LEU A 38 1.00 0.48 7.64
CA LEU A 38 0.62 1.00 6.34
C LEU A 38 -0.90 1.09 6.17
N SER A 39 -1.62 0.05 6.60
CA SER A 39 -3.09 0.00 6.56
C SER A 39 -3.70 1.08 7.45
N ASP A 40 -3.21 1.23 8.67
CA ASP A 40 -3.68 2.23 9.63
C ASP A 40 -3.43 3.66 9.11
N LYS A 41 -2.25 3.89 8.52
CA LYS A 41 -1.91 5.16 7.89
C LYS A 41 -2.82 5.48 6.71
N PHE A 42 -3.09 4.50 5.86
CA PHE A 42 -3.96 4.66 4.70
C PHE A 42 -5.41 4.94 5.12
N GLU A 43 -5.93 4.17 6.08
CA GLU A 43 -7.27 4.35 6.63
C GLU A 43 -7.43 5.71 7.30
N GLY A 44 -6.45 6.13 8.09
CA GLY A 44 -6.42 7.45 8.71
C GLY A 44 -6.44 8.58 7.67
N LYS A 45 -5.70 8.43 6.58
CA LYS A 45 -5.69 9.39 5.46
C LYS A 45 -7.04 9.44 4.76
N ARG A 46 -7.61 8.28 4.40
CA ARG A 46 -8.94 8.16 3.78
C ARG A 46 -10.01 8.83 4.64
N SER A 47 -10.08 8.44 5.91
CA SER A 47 -11.05 8.96 6.87
C SER A 47 -10.93 10.48 7.07
N ARG A 48 -9.70 11.02 7.07
CA ARG A 48 -9.48 12.48 7.12
C ARG A 48 -10.01 13.19 5.88
N LEU A 49 -9.74 12.67 4.69
CA LEU A 49 -10.19 13.25 3.43
C LEU A 49 -11.71 13.18 3.27
N GLU A 50 -12.34 12.08 3.70
CA GLU A 50 -13.80 11.94 3.71
C GLU A 50 -14.45 12.96 4.63
N ARG A 51 -13.92 13.15 5.85
CA ARG A 51 -14.40 14.19 6.77
C ARG A 51 -14.24 15.60 6.20
N GLU A 52 -13.14 15.88 5.51
CA GLU A 52 -12.89 17.16 4.86
C GLU A 52 -13.95 17.44 3.78
N LEU A 53 -14.18 16.47 2.88
CA LEU A 53 -15.21 16.57 1.83
C LEU A 53 -16.62 16.71 2.40
N GLN A 54 -16.96 15.94 3.43
CA GLN A 54 -18.25 16.03 4.09
C GLN A 54 -18.46 17.40 4.73
N GLY A 55 -17.43 17.95 5.38
CA GLY A 55 -17.47 19.30 5.95
C GLY A 55 -17.69 20.37 4.87
N GLN A 56 -16.97 20.28 3.75
CA GLN A 56 -17.15 21.19 2.62
C GLN A 56 -18.56 21.09 2.01
N ALA A 57 -19.10 19.88 1.86
CA ALA A 57 -20.45 19.66 1.35
C ALA A 57 -21.52 20.26 2.29
N GLN A 58 -21.37 20.10 3.61
CA GLN A 58 -22.28 20.71 4.59
C GLN A 58 -22.23 22.24 4.57
N VAL A 59 -21.03 22.82 4.44
CA VAL A 59 -20.88 24.28 4.28
C VAL A 59 -21.59 24.75 3.02
N PHE A 60 -21.34 24.09 1.88
CA PHE A 60 -21.98 24.40 0.61
C PHE A 60 -23.50 24.31 0.69
N GLN A 61 -24.05 23.26 1.31
CA GLN A 61 -25.49 23.11 1.50
C GLN A 61 -26.10 24.26 2.31
N ARG A 62 -25.43 24.72 3.37
CA ARG A 62 -25.86 25.88 4.15
C ARG A 62 -25.81 27.18 3.34
N GLU A 63 -24.79 27.36 2.51
CA GLU A 63 -24.67 28.54 1.64
C GLU A 63 -25.79 28.59 0.61
N VAL A 64 -26.12 27.45 -0.01
CA VAL A 64 -27.26 27.32 -0.93
C VAL A 64 -28.58 27.64 -0.23
N GLN A 65 -28.80 27.10 0.97
CA GLN A 65 -30.01 27.37 1.75
C GLN A 65 -30.13 28.85 2.12
N THR A 66 -29.02 29.46 2.56
CA THR A 66 -28.97 30.89 2.89
C THR A 66 -29.25 31.75 1.67
N PHE A 67 -28.68 31.41 0.51
CA PHE A 67 -28.96 32.10 -0.74
C PHE A 67 -30.45 32.00 -1.12
N GLN A 68 -31.05 30.82 -1.03
CA GLN A 68 -32.48 30.64 -1.31
C GLN A 68 -33.38 31.49 -0.40
N GLN A 69 -33.03 31.63 0.89
CA GLN A 69 -33.78 32.47 1.84
C GLN A 69 -33.59 33.96 1.59
N THR A 70 -32.40 34.39 1.17
CA THR A 70 -32.04 35.82 1.06
C THR A 70 -32.17 36.38 -0.35
N ALA A 71 -32.31 35.53 -1.38
CA ALA A 71 -32.37 35.93 -2.78
C ALA A 71 -33.44 36.99 -3.07
N GLY A 72 -34.61 36.90 -2.40
CA GLY A 72 -35.70 37.87 -2.55
C GLY A 72 -35.37 39.28 -2.04
N SER A 73 -34.33 39.43 -1.20
CA SER A 73 -33.84 40.72 -0.69
C SER A 73 -32.61 41.25 -1.43
N MET A 74 -32.06 40.47 -2.37
CA MET A 74 -30.88 40.84 -3.16
C MET A 74 -31.27 41.61 -4.42
N THR A 75 -30.37 42.47 -4.90
CA THR A 75 -30.49 42.99 -6.27
C THR A 75 -30.26 41.88 -7.30
N MET A 76 -30.78 42.04 -8.52
CA MET A 76 -30.59 41.06 -9.60
C MET A 76 -29.11 40.75 -9.87
N ASN A 77 -28.25 41.77 -9.85
CA ASN A 77 -26.81 41.58 -10.07
C ASN A 77 -26.14 40.80 -8.94
N GLN A 78 -26.50 41.07 -7.67
CA GLN A 78 -25.97 40.33 -6.52
C GLN A 78 -26.43 38.87 -6.53
N ALA A 79 -27.70 38.62 -6.84
CA ALA A 79 -28.24 37.27 -6.90
C ALA A 79 -27.56 36.44 -8.00
N ARG A 80 -27.35 37.05 -9.18
CA ARG A 80 -26.63 36.41 -10.29
C ARG A 80 -25.18 36.08 -9.93
N ALA A 81 -24.44 37.02 -9.36
CA ALA A 81 -23.06 36.79 -8.94
C ALA A 81 -22.96 35.66 -7.90
N LYS A 82 -23.89 35.61 -6.94
CA LYS A 82 -23.91 34.56 -5.92
C LYS A 82 -24.27 33.19 -6.51
N GLN A 83 -25.17 33.15 -7.48
CA GLN A 83 -25.51 31.91 -8.19
C GLN A 83 -24.30 31.37 -8.98
N GLU A 84 -23.58 32.23 -9.69
CA GLU A 84 -22.37 31.86 -10.44
C GLU A 84 -21.27 31.33 -9.49
N GLU A 85 -21.08 31.97 -8.33
CA GLU A 85 -20.16 31.50 -7.29
C GLU A 85 -20.54 30.10 -6.77
N LEU A 86 -21.82 29.87 -6.46
CA LEU A 86 -22.30 28.58 -5.97
C LEU A 86 -22.15 27.48 -7.01
N GLN A 87 -22.43 27.76 -8.28
CA GLN A 87 -22.23 26.80 -9.37
C GLN A 87 -20.74 26.43 -9.53
N GLN A 88 -19.85 27.41 -9.51
CA GLN A 88 -18.41 27.15 -9.58
C GLN A 88 -17.93 26.31 -8.39
N ARG A 89 -18.47 26.59 -7.19
CA ARG A 89 -18.12 25.86 -5.97
C ARG A 89 -18.60 24.40 -6.01
N GLU A 90 -19.79 24.15 -6.54
CA GLU A 90 -20.31 22.80 -6.77
C GLU A 90 -19.39 22.00 -7.71
N GLN A 91 -19.03 22.59 -8.85
CA GLN A 91 -18.12 21.95 -9.81
C GLN A 91 -16.75 21.65 -9.18
N ASN A 92 -16.20 22.60 -8.43
CA ASN A 92 -14.93 22.41 -7.73
C ASN A 92 -14.98 21.28 -6.70
N LEU A 93 -16.09 21.15 -5.97
CA LEU A 93 -16.29 20.08 -4.99
C LEU A 93 -16.35 18.69 -5.67
N LEU A 94 -17.03 18.59 -6.81
CA LEU A 94 -17.10 17.36 -7.60
C LEU A 94 -15.73 16.96 -8.15
N MET A 95 -15.02 17.90 -8.79
CA MET A 95 -13.66 17.66 -9.31
C MET A 95 -12.70 17.25 -8.20
N ARG A 96 -12.77 17.92 -7.04
CA ARG A 96 -11.91 17.60 -5.89
C ARG A 96 -12.18 16.19 -5.37
N ARG A 97 -13.44 15.76 -5.31
CA ARG A 97 -13.81 14.40 -4.89
C ARG A 97 -13.21 13.35 -5.83
N GLU A 98 -13.35 13.54 -7.14
CA GLU A 98 -12.81 12.62 -8.15
C GLU A 98 -11.28 12.56 -8.10
N GLN A 99 -10.63 13.71 -7.96
CA GLN A 99 -9.17 13.78 -7.81
C GLN A 99 -8.69 13.01 -6.57
N LEU A 100 -9.34 13.20 -5.42
CA LEU A 100 -8.98 12.51 -4.18
C LEU A 100 -9.18 10.99 -4.30
N GLN A 101 -10.26 10.55 -4.95
CA GLN A 101 -10.49 9.12 -5.20
C GLN A 101 -9.39 8.52 -6.08
N SER A 102 -9.01 9.20 -7.16
CA SER A 102 -7.92 8.76 -8.04
C SER A 102 -6.57 8.72 -7.29
N GLN A 103 -6.28 9.74 -6.49
CA GLN A 103 -5.06 9.78 -5.67
C GLN A 103 -5.00 8.63 -4.66
N LEU A 104 -6.10 8.33 -3.96
CA LEU A 104 -6.17 7.20 -3.04
C LEU A 104 -5.96 5.86 -3.74
N MET A 105 -6.54 5.69 -4.94
CA MET A 105 -6.34 4.47 -5.74
C MET A 105 -4.87 4.29 -6.15
N GLN A 106 -4.22 5.37 -6.63
CA GLN A 106 -2.81 5.35 -7.02
C GLN A 106 -1.89 5.07 -5.83
N GLU A 107 -2.15 5.71 -4.69
CA GLU A 107 -1.38 5.52 -3.47
C GLU A 107 -1.55 4.10 -2.92
N ASN A 108 -2.76 3.54 -2.96
CA ASN A 108 -3.01 2.16 -2.58
C ASN A 108 -2.24 1.18 -3.48
N ALA A 109 -2.28 1.38 -4.80
CA ALA A 109 -1.53 0.56 -5.75
C ALA A 109 0.00 0.65 -5.52
N LYS A 110 0.51 1.86 -5.28
CA LYS A 110 1.92 2.07 -4.94
C LYS A 110 2.31 1.35 -3.65
N SER A 111 1.50 1.50 -2.60
CA SER A 111 1.70 0.88 -1.30
C SER A 111 1.68 -0.64 -1.39
N GLN A 112 0.80 -1.20 -2.23
CA GLN A 112 0.72 -2.63 -2.49
C GLN A 112 1.97 -3.17 -3.21
N ASN A 113 2.49 -2.42 -4.19
CA ASN A 113 3.73 -2.79 -4.88
C ASN A 113 4.93 -2.74 -3.92
N GLU A 114 5.06 -1.68 -3.13
CA GLU A 114 6.13 -1.54 -2.12
C GLU A 114 6.09 -2.69 -1.09
N LEU A 115 4.89 -3.08 -0.65
CA LEU A 115 4.69 -4.22 0.23
C LEU A 115 5.15 -5.53 -0.43
N TYR A 116 4.75 -5.75 -1.68
CA TYR A 116 5.15 -6.93 -2.44
C TYR A 116 6.67 -6.99 -2.61
N ASP A 117 7.30 -5.88 -3.00
CA ASP A 117 8.75 -5.80 -3.20
C ASP A 117 9.52 -6.10 -1.91
N LYS A 118 9.06 -5.58 -0.76
CA LYS A 118 9.64 -5.90 0.55
C LYS A 118 9.55 -7.39 0.87
N ILE A 119 8.38 -8.01 0.69
CA ILE A 119 8.19 -9.44 0.94
C ILE A 119 9.04 -10.27 -0.02
N ALA A 120 9.07 -9.92 -1.31
CA ALA A 120 9.82 -10.62 -2.34
C ALA A 120 11.34 -10.54 -2.08
N ALA A 121 11.85 -9.37 -1.68
CA ALA A 121 13.25 -9.19 -1.32
C ALA A 121 13.63 -10.10 -0.14
N TYR A 122 12.85 -10.06 0.94
CA TYR A 122 13.06 -10.92 2.09
C TYR A 122 13.03 -12.41 1.73
N LEU A 123 12.02 -12.86 0.99
CA LEU A 123 11.87 -14.26 0.58
C LEU A 123 12.99 -14.71 -0.36
N SER A 124 13.54 -13.82 -1.18
CA SER A 124 14.69 -14.11 -2.05
C SER A 124 15.92 -14.45 -1.22
N ASP A 125 16.20 -13.67 -0.18
CA ASP A 125 17.37 -13.89 0.68
C ASP A 125 17.18 -15.07 1.62
N TYR A 126 15.99 -15.21 2.21
CA TYR A 126 15.60 -16.38 2.99
C TYR A 126 15.69 -17.67 2.16
N GLY A 127 15.22 -17.63 0.91
CA GLY A 127 15.27 -18.76 -0.01
C GLY A 127 16.70 -19.20 -0.34
N LYS A 128 17.63 -18.25 -0.55
CA LYS A 128 19.05 -18.56 -0.76
C LYS A 128 19.68 -19.23 0.46
N ASP A 129 19.42 -18.71 1.66
CA ASP A 129 19.95 -19.25 2.92
C ASP A 129 19.47 -20.69 3.18
N LYS A 130 18.16 -20.92 3.01
CA LYS A 130 17.51 -22.22 3.21
C LYS A 130 17.62 -23.16 2.00
N LYS A 131 18.32 -22.75 0.93
CA LYS A 131 18.48 -23.47 -0.35
C LYS A 131 17.15 -23.83 -1.02
N LEU A 132 16.11 -23.02 -0.79
CA LEU A 132 14.82 -23.14 -1.44
C LEU A 132 14.94 -22.69 -2.90
N LYS A 133 14.30 -23.43 -3.80
CA LYS A 133 14.23 -23.08 -5.22
C LYS A 133 12.96 -22.28 -5.55
N MET A 134 11.95 -22.37 -4.69
CA MET A 134 10.68 -21.70 -4.89
C MET A 134 9.97 -21.47 -3.55
N VAL A 135 9.35 -20.29 -3.42
CA VAL A 135 8.40 -19.99 -2.34
C VAL A 135 7.07 -19.62 -2.98
N LEU A 136 5.99 -20.24 -2.52
CA LEU A 136 4.64 -20.04 -3.06
C LEU A 136 3.75 -19.32 -2.05
N PHE A 137 2.91 -18.41 -2.56
CA PHE A 137 1.81 -17.88 -1.75
C PHE A 137 0.65 -18.86 -1.70
N TYR A 138 0.20 -19.16 -0.48
CA TYR A 138 -0.94 -20.02 -0.21
C TYR A 138 -2.08 -19.21 0.42
N SER A 139 -3.21 -19.15 -0.28
CA SER A 139 -4.43 -18.49 0.20
C SER A 139 -5.65 -19.21 -0.36
N LYS A 140 -6.82 -18.98 0.24
CA LYS A 140 -8.07 -19.50 -0.32
C LYS A 140 -8.30 -18.88 -1.71
N GLY A 141 -8.36 -19.72 -2.73
CA GLY A 141 -8.46 -19.30 -4.14
C GLY A 141 -7.15 -19.26 -4.90
N SER A 142 -6.02 -19.63 -4.27
CA SER A 142 -4.78 -19.90 -5.01
C SER A 142 -4.84 -21.27 -5.73
N ASN A 143 -3.87 -21.55 -6.60
CA ASN A 143 -3.78 -22.82 -7.33
C ASN A 143 -3.30 -24.00 -6.46
N ILE A 144 -3.11 -23.80 -5.15
CA ILE A 144 -2.67 -24.83 -4.20
C ILE A 144 -3.90 -25.30 -3.44
N LEU A 145 -4.25 -26.59 -3.56
CA LEU A 145 -5.36 -27.19 -2.82
C LEU A 145 -4.91 -27.90 -1.54
N TYR A 146 -3.68 -28.42 -1.56
CA TYR A 146 -3.06 -29.15 -0.46
C TYR A 146 -1.55 -28.91 -0.53
N ALA A 147 -0.94 -28.71 0.64
CA ALA A 147 0.51 -28.71 0.83
C ALA A 147 0.79 -29.34 2.20
N ASP A 148 1.92 -30.02 2.32
CA ASP A 148 2.35 -30.60 3.59
C ASP A 148 2.80 -29.48 4.55
N ASP A 149 2.35 -29.52 5.80
CA ASP A 149 2.68 -28.51 6.82
C ASP A 149 4.21 -28.37 7.04
N ALA A 150 5.00 -29.40 6.72
CA ALA A 150 6.46 -29.33 6.78
C ALA A 150 7.06 -28.33 5.77
N LEU A 151 6.29 -27.91 4.76
CA LEU A 151 6.69 -26.89 3.77
C LEU A 151 6.24 -25.47 4.17
N ASP A 152 5.51 -25.32 5.29
CA ASP A 152 5.05 -24.03 5.79
C ASP A 152 6.19 -23.25 6.46
N ILE A 153 6.59 -22.14 5.86
CA ILE A 153 7.57 -21.22 6.44
C ILE A 153 6.94 -19.92 6.98
N THR A 154 5.60 -19.84 7.03
CA THR A 154 4.84 -18.63 7.38
C THR A 154 5.33 -17.99 8.68
N ASN A 155 5.48 -18.77 9.74
CA ASN A 155 5.87 -18.25 11.05
C ASN A 155 7.33 -17.74 11.07
N GLU A 156 8.24 -18.40 10.35
CA GLU A 156 9.64 -17.96 10.22
C GLU A 156 9.71 -16.63 9.45
N VAL A 157 8.99 -16.55 8.34
CA VAL A 157 8.92 -15.36 7.48
C VAL A 157 8.31 -14.17 8.21
N ILE A 158 7.20 -14.35 8.92
CA ILE A 158 6.58 -13.29 9.73
C ILE A 158 7.57 -12.75 10.76
N LYS A 159 8.30 -13.63 11.46
CA LYS A 159 9.28 -13.22 12.47
C LYS A 159 10.41 -12.41 11.85
N GLY A 160 10.98 -12.87 10.74
CA GLY A 160 12.08 -12.17 10.09
C GLY A 160 11.68 -10.83 9.49
N LEU A 161 10.55 -10.76 8.79
CA LEU A 161 10.03 -9.49 8.25
C LEU A 161 9.75 -8.46 9.35
N ASN A 162 9.18 -8.89 10.48
CA ASN A 162 8.93 -8.01 11.61
C ASN A 162 10.22 -7.53 12.28
N GLU A 163 11.26 -8.38 12.33
CA GLU A 163 12.56 -8.00 12.87
C GLU A 163 13.29 -7.01 11.95
N GLU A 164 13.29 -7.25 10.62
CA GLU A 164 13.83 -6.28 9.66
C GLU A 164 13.10 -4.94 9.77
N TYR A 165 11.77 -4.96 9.87
CA TYR A 165 11.00 -3.74 10.03
C TYR A 165 11.32 -3.01 11.34
N ARG A 166 11.49 -3.73 12.45
CA ARG A 166 11.90 -3.15 13.74
C ARG A 166 13.30 -2.51 13.65
N ILE A 167 14.23 -3.14 12.93
CA ILE A 167 15.56 -2.60 12.68
C ILE A 167 15.48 -1.36 11.79
N GLU A 168 14.67 -1.37 10.72
CA GLU A 168 14.42 -0.20 9.86
C GLU A 168 13.86 0.99 10.67
N GLN A 169 12.93 0.74 11.59
CA GLN A 169 12.38 1.77 12.48
C GLN A 169 13.43 2.31 13.47
N SER A 170 14.22 1.44 14.09
CA SER A 170 15.20 1.82 15.13
C SER A 170 16.50 2.41 14.56
N GLY A 171 16.90 2.06 13.35
CA GLY A 171 18.00 2.71 12.62
C GLY A 171 17.70 4.18 12.23
N GLY A 172 16.43 4.60 12.35
CA GLY A 172 16.02 6.01 12.27
C GLY A 172 16.30 6.82 13.54
N ASP A 173 16.39 6.17 14.70
CA ASP A 173 16.59 6.85 15.99
C ASP A 173 18.07 7.22 16.25
N ASP A 174 19.03 6.48 15.71
CA ASP A 174 20.46 6.83 15.83
C ASP A 174 20.83 8.09 15.03
N LYS A 175 20.11 8.42 13.93
CA LYS A 175 20.30 9.70 13.22
C LYS A 175 19.71 10.91 13.96
N LYS A 176 18.79 10.72 14.89
CA LYS A 176 18.17 11.81 15.66
C LYS A 176 18.97 12.18 16.91
N LYS A 177 19.84 11.28 17.40
CA LYS A 177 20.68 11.52 18.59
C LYS A 177 22.00 12.21 18.30
N THR A 178 22.59 12.06 17.11
CA THR A 178 23.88 12.70 16.77
C THR A 178 23.76 14.17 16.38
N SER A 179 22.55 14.66 16.02
CA SER A 179 22.34 16.08 15.70
C SER A 179 22.07 16.98 16.92
N ALA A 180 21.81 16.42 18.10
CA ALA A 180 21.49 17.19 19.30
C ALA A 180 22.68 17.34 20.28
N ALA A 181 23.80 16.67 20.03
CA ALA A 181 24.97 16.68 20.92
C ALA A 181 26.09 17.65 20.47
N ASP A 182 26.00 18.29 19.30
CA ASP A 182 27.09 19.10 18.72
C ASP A 182 26.77 20.62 18.66
N THR A 183 25.88 21.13 19.52
CA THR A 183 25.59 22.58 19.60
C THR A 183 25.69 23.17 21.01
N THR A 184 26.26 22.43 21.99
CA THR A 184 26.41 22.93 23.37
C THR A 184 27.86 22.96 23.89
N ALA A 185 28.85 22.93 23.00
CA ALA A 185 30.25 23.13 23.39
C ALA A 185 30.95 24.14 22.49
N SER A 186 30.62 25.43 22.65
CA SER A 186 31.50 26.58 22.41
C SER A 186 30.80 27.83 22.93
N GLU A 187 30.90 28.06 24.23
CA GLU A 187 30.81 29.38 24.85
C GLU A 187 32.05 29.56 25.74
#